data_AF-K1V8B0-F1
#
_entry.id   AF-K1V8B0-F1
#
_cell.length_a   1.000
_cell.length_b   1.000
_cell.length_c   1.000
_cell.angle_alpha   90.00
_cell.angle_beta   90.00
_cell.angle_gamma   90.00
#
_symmetry.space_group_name_H-M   'P 1'
#
loop_
_entity.id
_entity.type
_entity.pdbx_description
1 polymer ?
#
loop_
_entity_poly.entity_id
_entity_poly.type
_entity_poly.pdbx_seq_one_letter_code
_entity_poly.pdbx_strand_id
1 'polypeptide(L)'
;MIIEEIIKYNENFVASKAYEKYLTSKYPDKKLAILSCMDTRLTELLPAALGLKNGDAKLIKNAGGLVISPFDSAMRSLLVAIYE
;
A
#
# COMPACT_ATOMS: atom_id res chain seq x y z
N MET A 1 21.31 -14.15 -5.97
CA MET A 1 20.36 -14.25 -4.83
C MET A 1 19.18 -13.32 -5.08
N ILE A 2 17.96 -13.64 -4.62
CA ILE A 2 16.75 -12.80 -4.84
C ILE A 2 17.00 -11.33 -4.42
N ILE A 3 17.73 -11.11 -3.34
CA ILE A 3 18.06 -9.76 -2.86
C ILE A 3 18.88 -8.95 -3.88
N GLU A 4 19.83 -9.58 -4.57
CA GLU A 4 20.66 -8.93 -5.59
C GLU A 4 19.83 -8.54 -6.82
N GLU A 5 18.84 -9.36 -7.18
CA GLU A 5 17.90 -9.07 -8.27
C GLU A 5 17.01 -7.87 -7.94
N ILE A 6 16.49 -7.78 -6.70
CA ILE A 6 15.70 -6.65 -6.23
C ILE A 6 16.53 -5.36 -6.24
N ILE A 7 17.77 -5.42 -5.75
CA ILE A 7 18.68 -4.26 -5.75
C ILE A 7 18.95 -3.78 -7.18
N LYS A 8 19.31 -4.70 -8.09
CA LYS A 8 19.57 -4.38 -9.50
C LYS A 8 18.35 -3.79 -10.21
N TYR A 9 17.14 -4.30 -9.93
CA TYR A 9 15.92 -3.72 -10.48
C TYR A 9 15.69 -2.31 -9.94
N ASN A 10 15.84 -2.10 -8.62
CA ASN A 10 15.66 -0.81 -7.98
C ASN A 10 16.62 0.26 -8.53
N GLU A 11 17.89 -0.08 -8.74
CA GLU A 11 18.88 0.82 -9.34
C GLU A 11 18.42 1.32 -10.73
N ASN A 12 17.97 0.41 -11.59
CA ASN A 12 17.45 0.75 -12.91
C ASN A 12 16.16 1.58 -12.84
N PHE A 13 15.26 1.24 -11.91
CA PHE A 13 14.00 1.95 -11.69
C PHE A 13 14.22 3.41 -11.28
N VAL A 14 15.22 3.65 -10.41
CA VAL A 14 15.60 5.01 -9.99
C VAL A 14 16.35 5.74 -11.10
N ALA A 15 17.32 5.12 -11.76
CA ALA A 15 18.10 5.74 -12.84
C ALA A 15 17.23 6.20 -14.02
N SER A 16 16.20 5.42 -14.35
CA SER A 16 15.22 5.75 -15.40
C SER A 16 14.13 6.73 -14.94
N LYS A 17 14.14 7.16 -13.67
CA LYS A 17 13.09 7.99 -13.05
C LYS A 17 11.67 7.41 -13.18
N ALA A 18 11.55 6.08 -13.30
CA ALA A 18 10.28 5.40 -13.44
C ALA A 18 9.36 5.57 -12.20
N TYR A 19 9.89 6.09 -11.09
CA TYR A 19 9.12 6.46 -9.90
C TYR A 19 8.24 7.71 -10.09
N GLU A 20 8.55 8.60 -11.05
CA GLU A 20 7.86 9.90 -11.20
C GLU A 20 6.34 9.73 -11.43
N LYS A 21 5.92 8.69 -12.17
CA LYS A 21 4.50 8.37 -12.39
C LYS A 21 3.74 7.95 -11.13
N TYR A 22 4.44 7.69 -10.02
CA TYR A 22 3.85 7.32 -8.73
C TYR A 22 3.91 8.45 -7.71
N LEU A 23 4.41 9.64 -8.06
CA LEU A 23 4.42 10.77 -7.13
C LEU A 23 2.99 11.12 -6.68
N THR A 24 2.80 11.20 -5.37
CA THR A 24 1.56 11.55 -4.72
C THR A 24 1.84 12.17 -3.34
N SER A 25 0.82 12.76 -2.71
CA SER A 25 0.91 13.24 -1.34
C SER A 25 0.79 12.10 -0.32
N LYS A 26 1.21 12.34 0.93
CA LYS A 26 1.01 11.39 2.04
C LYS A 26 -0.47 11.24 2.46
N TYR A 27 -1.33 12.17 2.04
CA TYR A 27 -2.75 12.21 2.36
C TYR A 27 -3.55 11.55 1.23
N PRO A 28 -4.52 10.67 1.53
CA PRO A 28 -5.29 9.98 0.51
C PRO A 28 -6.30 10.92 -0.17
N ASP A 29 -6.26 11.01 -1.50
CA ASP A 29 -7.10 11.91 -2.30
C ASP A 29 -8.61 11.66 -2.07
N LYS A 30 -9.00 10.38 -1.91
CA LYS A 30 -10.40 9.99 -1.71
C LYS A 30 -10.79 9.86 -0.23
N LYS A 31 -9.92 10.26 0.71
CA LYS A 31 -10.14 10.13 2.16
C LYS A 31 -10.55 8.70 2.57
N LEU A 32 -9.96 7.71 1.91
CA LEU A 32 -10.31 6.30 2.04
C LEU A 32 -9.18 5.52 2.73
N ALA A 33 -9.56 4.67 3.69
CA ALA A 33 -8.69 3.66 4.29
C ALA A 33 -9.29 2.27 4.03
N ILE A 34 -8.47 1.32 3.58
CA ILE A 34 -8.90 -0.05 3.27
C ILE A 34 -8.04 -1.02 4.07
N LEU A 35 -8.68 -1.86 4.88
CA LEU A 35 -8.08 -3.03 5.50
C LEU A 35 -8.38 -4.27 4.65
N SER A 36 -7.34 -5.00 4.22
CA SER A 36 -7.50 -6.19 3.39
C SER A 36 -6.46 -7.27 3.68
N CYS A 37 -6.60 -8.44 3.06
CA CYS A 37 -5.68 -9.55 3.24
C CYS A 37 -4.33 -9.27 2.54
N MET A 38 -3.24 -9.80 3.11
CA MET A 38 -1.90 -9.78 2.50
C MET A 38 -1.71 -10.80 1.36
N ASP A 39 -2.78 -11.46 0.90
CA ASP A 39 -2.75 -12.35 -0.25
C ASP A 39 -2.09 -11.67 -1.46
N THR A 40 -1.17 -12.39 -2.12
CA THR A 40 -0.36 -11.87 -3.21
C THR A 40 -1.20 -11.48 -4.43
N ARG A 41 -2.36 -12.12 -4.62
CA ARG A 41 -3.29 -11.82 -5.71
C ARG A 41 -3.94 -10.45 -5.55
N LEU A 42 -4.05 -9.93 -4.32
CA LEU A 42 -4.75 -8.68 -4.03
C LEU A 42 -3.91 -7.43 -4.25
N THR A 43 -2.60 -7.56 -4.49
CA THR A 43 -1.71 -6.38 -4.64
C THR A 43 -2.12 -5.50 -5.81
N GLU A 44 -2.40 -6.08 -6.97
CA GLU A 44 -2.87 -5.34 -8.16
C GLU A 44 -4.38 -5.46 -8.36
N LEU A 45 -4.97 -6.60 -8.01
CA LEU A 45 -6.39 -6.87 -8.22
C LEU A 45 -7.28 -5.90 -7.44
N LEU A 46 -6.98 -5.66 -6.16
CA LEU A 46 -7.84 -4.83 -5.30
C LEU A 46 -7.88 -3.36 -5.79
N PRO A 47 -6.75 -2.68 -6.05
CA PRO A 47 -6.79 -1.34 -6.62
C PRO A 47 -7.51 -1.29 -7.97
N ALA A 48 -7.24 -2.24 -8.86
CA ALA A 48 -7.84 -2.29 -10.19
C ALA A 48 -9.37 -2.49 -10.13
N ALA A 49 -9.84 -3.45 -9.33
CA ALA A 49 -11.26 -3.76 -9.20
C ALA A 49 -12.08 -2.61 -8.60
N LEU A 50 -11.45 -1.75 -7.79
CA LEU A 50 -12.09 -0.60 -7.16
C LEU A 50 -11.85 0.72 -7.91
N GLY A 51 -11.13 0.71 -9.03
CA GLY A 51 -10.78 1.92 -9.79
C GLY A 51 -9.92 2.90 -8.97
N LEU A 52 -9.02 2.37 -8.14
CA LEU A 52 -8.10 3.14 -7.31
C LEU A 52 -6.75 3.28 -8.01
N LYS A 53 -6.17 4.47 -7.94
CA LYS A 53 -4.79 4.77 -8.35
C LYS A 53 -3.91 5.05 -7.13
N ASN A 54 -2.60 5.14 -7.36
CA ASN A 54 -1.66 5.51 -6.30
C ASN A 54 -2.07 6.87 -5.68
N GLY A 55 -2.09 6.94 -4.35
CA GLY A 55 -2.55 8.13 -3.63
C GLY A 55 -4.03 8.19 -3.29
N ASP A 56 -4.91 7.38 -3.90
CA ASP A 56 -6.35 7.47 -3.64
C ASP A 56 -6.74 7.03 -2.22
N ALA A 57 -6.05 6.02 -1.68
CA ALA A 57 -6.42 5.38 -0.41
C ALA A 57 -5.19 4.90 0.37
N LYS A 58 -5.31 4.83 1.71
CA LYS A 58 -4.36 4.10 2.55
C LYS A 58 -4.72 2.61 2.56
N LEU A 59 -3.83 1.76 2.06
CA LEU A 59 -4.00 0.30 2.05
C LEU A 59 -3.28 -0.32 3.26
N ILE A 60 -4.04 -0.97 4.13
CA ILE A 60 -3.57 -1.70 5.31
C ILE A 60 -3.75 -3.18 5.02
N LYS A 61 -2.67 -3.97 5.04
CA LYS A 61 -2.71 -5.39 4.70
C LYS A 61 -2.16 -6.26 5.84
N ASN A 62 -2.91 -7.28 6.24
CA ASN A 62 -2.44 -8.33 7.16
C ASN A 62 -3.05 -9.69 6.82
N ALA A 63 -2.65 -10.76 7.52
CA ALA A 63 -3.24 -12.08 7.32
C ALA A 63 -4.74 -12.05 7.65
N GLY A 64 -5.58 -12.31 6.65
CA GLY A 64 -7.04 -12.33 6.79
C GLY A 64 -7.74 -10.97 6.67
N GLY A 65 -7.03 -9.83 6.68
CA GLY A 65 -7.66 -8.51 6.63
C GLY A 65 -8.48 -8.20 7.88
N LEU A 66 -7.96 -8.59 9.04
CA LEU A 66 -8.71 -8.58 10.30
C LEU A 66 -8.18 -7.56 11.29
N VAL A 67 -9.06 -7.05 12.15
CA VAL A 67 -8.70 -6.45 13.43
C VAL A 67 -8.90 -7.53 14.49
N ILE A 68 -7.82 -8.01 15.06
CA ILE A 68 -7.81 -9.12 16.02
C ILE A 68 -8.04 -8.59 17.43
N SER A 69 -7.54 -7.40 17.74
CA SER A 69 -7.68 -6.77 19.05
C SER A 69 -7.84 -5.26 18.91
N PRO A 70 -8.58 -4.58 19.81
CA PRO A 70 -8.71 -3.12 19.81
C PRO A 70 -7.40 -2.33 19.89
N PHE A 71 -6.27 -2.98 20.20
CA PHE A 71 -4.96 -2.31 20.33
C PHE A 71 -3.88 -2.96 19.46
N ASP A 72 -4.26 -3.70 18.43
CA ASP A 72 -3.30 -4.30 17.51
C ASP A 72 -2.76 -3.30 16.47
N SER A 73 -1.86 -3.80 15.61
CA SER A 73 -1.22 -3.00 14.56
C SER A 73 -2.19 -2.54 13.47
N ALA A 74 -3.26 -3.28 13.19
CA ALA A 74 -4.28 -2.87 12.22
C ALA A 74 -5.09 -1.69 12.77
N MET A 75 -5.50 -1.76 14.05
CA MET A 75 -6.18 -0.64 14.70
C MET A 75 -5.28 0.60 14.77
N ARG A 76 -4.00 0.45 15.15
CA ARG A 76 -3.04 1.56 15.10
C ARG A 76 -2.96 2.19 13.72
N SER A 77 -2.90 1.37 12.66
CA SER A 77 -2.82 1.86 11.28
C SER A 77 -4.09 2.59 10.85
N LEU A 78 -5.27 2.12 11.27
CA LEU A 78 -6.55 2.79 11.02
C LEU A 78 -6.63 4.14 11.75
N LEU A 79 -6.19 4.21 13.01
CA LEU A 79 -6.16 5.47 13.76
C LEU A 79 -5.24 6.49 13.08
N VAL A 80 -4.03 6.08 12.69
CA VAL A 80 -3.12 6.94 11.89
C VAL A 80 -3.77 7.34 10.57
N ALA A 81 -4.53 6.47 9.91
CA ALA A 81 -5.22 6.82 8.66
C ALA A 81 -6.30 7.89 8.83
N ILE A 82 -6.89 8.00 10.02
CA ILE A 82 -7.94 8.98 10.34
C ILE A 82 -7.34 10.29 10.84
N TYR A 83 -6.33 10.22 11.71
CA TYR A 83 -5.79 11.40 12.42
C TYR A 83 -4.54 12.01 11.77
N GLU A 84 -3.81 11.29 10.91
CA GLU A 84 -2.56 11.74 10.28
C GLU A 84 -2.56 11.64 8.74
#